data_AF-A0A1T4VUT2-F1
#
_entry.id   AF-A0A1T4VUT2-F1
#
_cell.length_a   1.000
_cell.length_b   1.000
_cell.length_c   1.000
_cell.angle_alpha   90.00
_cell.angle_beta   90.00
_cell.angle_gamma   90.00
#
_symmetry.space_group_name_H-M   'P 1'
#
loop_
_entity.id
_entity.type
_entity.pdbx_description
1 polymer ?
#
loop_
_entity_poly.entity_id
_entity_poly.type
_entity_poly.pdbx_seq_one_letter_code
_entity_poly.pdbx_strand_id
1 'polypeptide(L)'
;MAQVAARISSEHEQWLKECFRTKSAGAEFLVPWAVDTFFRSLRQLRGLFSTPELLTLLGSHKDMRLMPEQTRLPYLMLRVQDACDLNRLHMKYGADQEMIEKKLRQLSDTQATALMIWASAYWVSKQWKETDMREYIRDIGDEVTEV
;
A
#
# COMPACT_ATOMS: atom_id res chain seq x y z
N MET A 1 9.67 -22.58 -17.38
CA MET A 1 9.66 -21.95 -16.05
C MET A 1 8.35 -22.33 -15.37
N ALA A 2 8.36 -22.86 -14.14
CA ALA A 2 7.11 -23.13 -13.43
C ALA A 2 6.42 -21.79 -13.14
N GLN A 3 5.25 -21.54 -13.74
CA GLN A 3 4.42 -20.39 -13.42
C GLN A 3 3.92 -20.55 -11.98
N VAL A 4 4.47 -19.79 -11.06
CA VAL A 4 3.99 -19.73 -9.67
C VAL A 4 2.71 -18.90 -9.68
N ALA A 5 1.56 -19.57 -9.55
CA ALA A 5 0.27 -18.90 -9.51
C ALA A 5 0.15 -18.01 -8.27
N ALA A 6 -0.52 -16.86 -8.41
CA ALA A 6 -0.91 -16.02 -7.29
C ALA A 6 -1.69 -16.86 -6.26
N ARG A 7 -1.25 -16.80 -4.99
CA ARG A 7 -1.94 -17.45 -3.88
C ARG A 7 -3.17 -16.61 -3.54
N ILE A 8 -4.33 -17.17 -3.82
CA ILE A 8 -5.63 -16.63 -3.43
C ILE A 8 -6.32 -17.65 -2.53
N SER A 9 -7.23 -17.22 -1.66
CA SER A 9 -7.98 -18.16 -0.82
C SER A 9 -8.86 -19.07 -1.68
N SER A 10 -9.20 -20.24 -1.15
CA SER A 10 -10.06 -21.22 -1.83
C SER A 10 -11.41 -20.64 -2.23
N GLU A 11 -11.96 -19.76 -1.39
CA GLU A 11 -13.21 -19.04 -1.62
C GLU A 11 -13.10 -18.08 -2.83
N HIS A 12 -12.07 -17.24 -2.88
CA HIS A 12 -11.85 -16.35 -4.02
C HIS A 12 -11.58 -17.13 -5.31
N GLU A 13 -10.88 -18.25 -5.23
CA GLU A 13 -10.67 -19.12 -6.39
C GLU A 13 -11.98 -19.70 -6.92
N GLN A 14 -12.85 -20.16 -6.02
CA GLN A 14 -14.17 -20.66 -6.39
C GLN A 14 -15.02 -19.56 -7.02
N TRP A 15 -15.07 -18.38 -6.40
CA TRP A 15 -15.78 -17.22 -6.95
C TRP A 15 -15.28 -16.84 -8.36
N LEU A 16 -13.95 -16.83 -8.59
CA LEU A 16 -13.40 -16.56 -9.92
C LEU A 16 -13.80 -17.62 -10.96
N LYS A 17 -13.83 -18.90 -10.57
CA LYS A 17 -14.26 -19.99 -11.45
C LYS A 17 -15.74 -19.90 -11.78
N GLU A 18 -16.58 -19.50 -10.82
CA GLU A 18 -18.02 -19.32 -11.01
C GLU A 18 -18.32 -18.12 -11.94
N CYS A 19 -17.62 -16.99 -11.77
CA CYS A 19 -17.87 -15.79 -12.56
C CYS A 19 -17.16 -15.79 -13.94
N PHE A 20 -15.94 -16.32 -14.03
CA PHE A 20 -15.08 -16.21 -15.23
C PHE A 20 -14.71 -17.56 -15.86
N ARG A 21 -15.35 -18.67 -15.45
CA ARG A 21 -15.08 -20.07 -15.84
C ARG A 21 -13.74 -20.63 -15.36
N THR A 22 -12.69 -19.80 -15.32
CA THR A 22 -11.36 -20.19 -14.85
C THR A 22 -10.74 -19.07 -14.01
N LYS A 23 -9.86 -19.46 -13.08
CA LYS A 23 -9.06 -18.52 -12.27
C LYS A 23 -8.23 -17.57 -13.15
N SER A 24 -7.60 -18.11 -14.21
CA SER A 24 -6.73 -17.33 -15.09
C SER A 24 -7.49 -16.27 -15.86
N ALA A 25 -8.67 -16.60 -16.41
CA ALA A 25 -9.51 -15.64 -17.10
C ALA A 25 -9.95 -14.50 -16.15
N GLY A 26 -10.38 -14.81 -14.93
CA GLY A 26 -10.72 -13.77 -13.95
C GLY A 26 -9.53 -12.88 -13.56
N ALA A 27 -8.34 -13.47 -13.41
CA ALA A 27 -7.12 -12.71 -13.14
C ALA A 27 -6.73 -11.77 -14.30
N GLU A 28 -6.96 -12.18 -15.55
CA GLU A 28 -6.68 -11.36 -16.74
C GLU A 28 -7.49 -10.05 -16.75
N PHE A 29 -8.70 -10.04 -16.19
CA PHE A 29 -9.49 -8.82 -16.05
C PHE A 29 -9.20 -8.04 -14.76
N LEU A 30 -9.11 -8.74 -13.63
CA LEU A 30 -9.02 -8.10 -12.33
C LEU A 30 -7.63 -7.53 -12.03
N VAL A 31 -6.56 -8.17 -12.50
CA VAL A 31 -5.19 -7.71 -12.22
C VAL A 31 -4.91 -6.37 -12.90
N PRO A 32 -5.17 -6.16 -14.21
CA PRO A 32 -5.01 -4.84 -14.83
C PRO A 32 -5.86 -3.77 -14.15
N TRP A 33 -7.13 -4.08 -13.85
CA TRP A 33 -8.01 -3.16 -13.14
C TRP A 33 -7.49 -2.79 -11.75
N ALA A 34 -6.93 -3.75 -11.01
CA ALA A 34 -6.37 -3.51 -9.69
C ALA A 34 -5.12 -2.62 -9.77
N VAL A 35 -4.27 -2.83 -10.77
CA VAL A 35 -3.08 -2.00 -11.04
C VAL A 35 -3.48 -0.56 -11.38
N ASP A 36 -4.44 -0.39 -12.29
CA ASP A 36 -4.96 0.92 -12.67
C ASP A 36 -5.60 1.65 -11.48
N THR A 37 -6.39 0.93 -10.69
CA THR A 37 -7.05 1.47 -9.48
C THR A 37 -6.02 1.86 -8.43
N PHE A 38 -4.95 1.07 -8.27
CA PHE A 38 -3.85 1.35 -7.36
C PHE A 38 -3.14 2.65 -7.73
N PHE A 39 -2.68 2.80 -8.98
CA PHE A 39 -1.99 4.03 -9.41
C PHE A 39 -2.91 5.25 -9.40
N ARG A 40 -4.18 5.09 -9.81
CA ARG A 40 -5.18 6.17 -9.72
C ARG A 40 -5.37 6.63 -8.28
N SER A 41 -5.42 5.70 -7.33
CA SER A 41 -5.55 6.01 -5.91
C SER A 41 -4.30 6.71 -5.37
N LEU A 42 -3.10 6.26 -5.72
CA LEU A 42 -1.86 6.94 -5.32
C LEU A 42 -1.76 8.37 -5.86
N ARG A 43 -2.16 8.60 -7.11
CA ARG A 43 -2.20 9.97 -7.68
C ARG A 43 -3.11 10.90 -6.90
N GLN A 44 -4.22 10.41 -6.38
CA GLN A 44 -5.12 11.20 -5.53
C GLN A 44 -4.52 11.52 -4.15
N LEU A 45 -3.56 10.70 -3.69
CA LEU A 45 -2.84 10.93 -2.43
C LEU A 45 -1.69 11.93 -2.57
N ARG A 46 -1.26 12.21 -3.81
CA ARG A 46 -0.17 13.15 -4.08
C ARG A 46 -0.52 14.55 -3.56
N GLY A 47 0.34 15.07 -2.71
CA GLY A 47 0.15 16.40 -2.10
C GLY A 47 -0.83 16.45 -0.92
N LEU A 48 -1.51 15.34 -0.56
CA LEU A 48 -2.32 15.29 0.67
C LEU A 48 -1.44 15.23 1.92
N PHE A 49 -0.36 14.46 1.84
CA PHE A 49 0.59 14.26 2.93
C PHE A 49 1.84 15.09 2.72
N SER A 50 2.39 15.63 3.81
CA SER A 50 3.70 16.28 3.80
C SER A 50 4.82 15.23 3.81
N THR A 51 6.04 15.66 3.46
CA THR A 51 7.22 14.78 3.47
C THR A 51 7.43 14.06 4.82
N PRO A 52 7.40 14.73 5.99
CA PRO A 52 7.48 14.07 7.30
C PRO A 52 6.39 13.01 7.52
N GLU A 53 5.17 13.29 7.08
CA GLU A 53 4.03 12.38 7.24
C GLU A 53 4.21 11.13 6.37
N LEU A 54 4.62 11.30 5.10
CA LEU A 54 4.91 10.18 4.20
C LEU A 54 6.07 9.31 4.70
N LEU A 55 7.13 9.90 5.27
CA LEU A 55 8.22 9.14 5.89
C LEU A 55 7.75 8.35 7.11
N THR A 56 6.84 8.92 7.90
CA THR A 56 6.23 8.24 9.06
C THR A 56 5.38 7.05 8.62
N LEU A 57 4.55 7.25 7.58
CA LEU A 57 3.73 6.20 6.97
C LEU A 57 4.58 5.09 6.35
N LEU A 58 5.68 5.43 5.69
CA LEU A 58 6.62 4.47 5.15
C LEU A 58 7.30 3.67 6.27
N GLY A 59 7.79 4.37 7.29
CA GLY A 59 8.44 3.78 8.45
C GLY A 59 7.57 2.83 9.25
N SER A 60 6.25 3.07 9.33
CA SER A 60 5.32 2.21 10.06
C SER A 60 5.12 0.83 9.42
N HIS A 61 5.51 0.67 8.15
CA HIS A 61 5.40 -0.59 7.40
C HIS A 61 6.72 -1.38 7.34
N LYS A 62 7.75 -0.95 8.06
CA LYS A 62 9.02 -1.67 8.12
C LYS A 62 8.86 -3.04 8.78
N ASP A 63 9.50 -4.06 8.21
CA ASP A 63 9.51 -5.45 8.70
C ASP A 63 8.10 -6.10 8.80
N MET A 64 7.10 -5.54 8.09
CA MET A 64 5.74 -6.06 8.09
C MET A 64 5.43 -6.86 6.82
N ARG A 65 4.66 -7.94 6.99
CA ARG A 65 4.05 -8.68 5.90
C ARG A 65 2.57 -8.33 5.83
N LEU A 66 2.18 -7.56 4.81
CA LEU A 66 0.79 -7.22 4.56
C LEU A 66 0.01 -8.45 4.08
N MET A 67 -1.08 -8.79 4.76
CA MET A 67 -2.02 -9.85 4.34
C MET A 67 -3.25 -9.23 3.65
N PRO A 68 -3.90 -9.92 2.69
CA PRO A 68 -5.07 -9.39 1.98
C PRO A 68 -6.21 -8.96 2.90
N GLU A 69 -6.38 -9.60 4.04
CA GLU A 69 -7.43 -9.30 5.02
C GLU A 69 -7.15 -8.02 5.82
N GLN A 70 -5.90 -7.53 5.76
CA GLN A 70 -5.39 -6.40 6.53
C GLN A 70 -5.25 -5.14 5.69
N THR A 71 -5.95 -5.02 4.56
CA THR A 71 -5.75 -3.90 3.63
C THR A 71 -6.67 -2.69 3.85
N ARG A 72 -7.51 -2.68 4.91
CA ARG A 72 -8.53 -1.63 5.11
C ARG A 72 -8.06 -0.46 5.98
N LEU A 73 -8.77 0.66 5.90
CA LEU A 73 -8.47 1.88 6.65
C LEU A 73 -8.30 1.68 8.16
N PRO A 74 -9.16 0.93 8.88
CA PRO A 74 -8.99 0.74 10.33
C PRO A 74 -7.65 0.11 10.69
N TYR A 75 -7.15 -0.80 9.83
CA TYR A 75 -5.86 -1.43 10.03
C TYR A 75 -4.72 -0.43 9.78
N LEU A 76 -4.77 0.35 8.70
CA LEU A 76 -3.81 1.42 8.43
C LEU A 76 -3.71 2.38 9.63
N MET A 77 -4.84 2.82 10.17
CA MET A 77 -4.89 3.74 11.31
C MET A 77 -4.24 3.13 12.55
N LEU A 78 -4.63 1.91 12.93
CA LEU A 78 -4.03 1.19 14.06
C LEU A 78 -2.51 1.08 13.90
N ARG A 79 -2.03 0.77 12.69
CA ARG A 79 -0.60 0.60 12.42
C ARG A 79 0.20 1.88 12.56
N VAL A 80 -0.34 2.98 12.03
CA VAL A 80 0.31 4.28 12.14
C VAL A 80 0.31 4.75 13.58
N GLN A 81 -0.79 4.53 14.31
CA GLN A 81 -0.90 4.82 15.73
C GLN A 81 0.14 4.04 16.55
N ASP A 82 0.21 2.71 16.41
CA ASP A 82 1.19 1.87 17.11
C ASP A 82 2.63 2.32 16.82
N ALA A 83 2.94 2.66 15.57
CA ALA A 83 4.27 3.12 15.19
C ALA A 83 4.61 4.52 15.75
N CYS A 84 3.60 5.38 15.90
CA CYS A 84 3.74 6.67 16.56
C CYS A 84 3.94 6.50 18.07
N ASP A 85 3.15 5.67 18.72
CA ASP A 85 3.13 5.52 20.17
C ASP A 85 4.35 4.73 20.68
N LEU A 86 4.69 3.62 20.03
CA LEU A 86 5.77 2.73 20.46
C LEU A 86 7.15 3.20 19.99
N ASN A 87 7.25 3.64 18.74
CA ASN A 87 8.54 3.96 18.10
C ASN A 87 8.79 5.46 17.97
N ARG A 88 7.82 6.32 18.34
CA ARG A 88 7.89 7.78 18.20
C ARG A 88 8.29 8.22 16.78
N LEU A 89 7.81 7.49 15.77
CA LEU A 89 8.19 7.77 14.37
C LEU A 89 7.82 9.18 13.93
N HIS A 90 6.66 9.70 14.38
CA HIS A 90 6.25 11.07 14.10
C HIS A 90 7.28 12.08 14.64
N MET A 91 7.82 11.89 15.85
CA MET A 91 8.89 12.75 16.38
C MET A 91 10.19 12.61 15.58
N LYS A 92 10.55 11.38 15.18
CA LYS A 92 11.76 11.10 14.42
C LYS A 92 11.78 11.83 13.07
N TYR A 93 10.65 11.89 12.38
CA TYR A 93 10.54 12.55 11.07
C TYR A 93 10.02 13.99 11.13
N GLY A 94 9.58 14.45 12.31
CA GLY A 94 9.05 15.81 12.51
C GLY A 94 7.62 15.98 11.99
N ALA A 95 6.79 14.94 12.09
CA ALA A 95 5.38 14.96 11.73
C ALA A 95 4.48 15.14 12.97
N ASP A 96 3.30 15.70 12.75
CA ASP A 96 2.25 15.82 13.76
C ASP A 96 1.32 14.60 13.70
N GLN A 97 1.25 13.84 14.78
CA GLN A 97 0.43 12.63 14.89
C GLN A 97 -1.06 12.94 14.70
N GLU A 98 -1.57 14.02 15.30
CA GLU A 98 -2.99 14.37 15.21
C GLU A 98 -3.37 14.73 13.76
N MET A 99 -2.46 15.42 13.07
CA MET A 99 -2.67 15.78 11.66
C MET A 99 -2.65 14.55 10.75
N ILE A 100 -1.74 13.60 10.98
CA ILE A 100 -1.70 12.32 10.25
C ILE A 100 -3.03 11.58 10.45
N GLU A 101 -3.48 11.41 11.69
CA GLU A 101 -4.73 10.71 11.98
C GLU A 101 -5.93 11.39 11.32
N LYS A 102 -6.00 12.73 11.36
CA LYS A 102 -7.07 13.49 10.72
C LYS A 102 -7.11 13.26 9.21
N LYS A 103 -5.96 13.25 8.54
CA LYS A 103 -5.86 12.97 7.10
C LYS A 103 -6.22 11.52 6.77
N LEU A 104 -5.75 10.57 7.58
CA LEU A 104 -6.08 9.15 7.41
C LEU A 104 -7.58 8.89 7.49
N ARG A 105 -8.29 9.53 8.43
CA ARG A 105 -9.76 9.40 8.56
C ARG A 105 -10.54 9.87 7.33
N GLN A 106 -9.94 10.70 6.48
CA GLN A 106 -10.57 11.20 5.25
C GLN A 106 -10.36 10.28 4.04
N LEU A 107 -9.51 9.25 4.18
CA LEU A 107 -9.24 8.33 3.08
C LEU A 107 -10.39 7.34 2.89
N SER A 108 -10.63 6.98 1.64
CA SER A 108 -11.42 5.79 1.33
C SER A 108 -10.62 4.50 1.60
N ASP A 109 -11.30 3.37 1.77
CA ASP A 109 -10.64 2.06 1.91
C ASP A 109 -9.72 1.74 0.73
N THR A 110 -10.08 2.16 -0.48
CA THR A 110 -9.25 1.98 -1.68
C THR A 110 -7.95 2.78 -1.60
N GLN A 111 -8.03 4.05 -1.16
CA GLN A 111 -6.86 4.89 -0.96
C GLN A 111 -5.96 4.36 0.17
N ALA A 112 -6.56 3.94 1.29
CA ALA A 112 -5.83 3.32 2.40
C ALA A 112 -5.12 2.03 1.95
N THR A 113 -5.81 1.18 1.19
CA THR A 113 -5.24 -0.04 0.60
C THR A 113 -4.03 0.29 -0.28
N ALA A 114 -4.19 1.25 -1.19
CA ALA A 114 -3.12 1.67 -2.09
C ALA A 114 -1.91 2.21 -1.32
N LEU A 115 -2.15 3.04 -0.30
CA LEU A 115 -1.08 3.59 0.54
C LEU A 115 -0.30 2.51 1.29
N MET A 116 -0.97 1.49 1.83
CA MET A 116 -0.29 0.39 2.52
C MET A 116 0.48 -0.52 1.58
N ILE A 117 -0.07 -0.81 0.40
CA ILE A 117 0.63 -1.60 -0.62
C ILE A 117 1.89 -0.85 -1.06
N TRP A 118 1.78 0.45 -1.35
CA TRP A 118 2.91 1.31 -1.69
C TRP A 118 3.96 1.35 -0.57
N ALA A 119 3.56 1.60 0.67
CA ALA A 119 4.48 1.65 1.79
C ALA A 119 5.19 0.30 2.04
N SER A 120 4.46 -0.82 1.87
CA SER A 120 5.03 -2.16 1.99
C SER A 120 5.98 -2.50 0.83
N ALA A 121 5.70 -2.01 -0.38
CA ALA A 121 6.50 -2.29 -1.58
C ALA A 121 7.93 -1.77 -1.44
N TYR A 122 8.14 -0.63 -0.77
CA TYR A 122 9.46 -0.09 -0.46
C TYR A 122 10.34 -1.09 0.31
N TRP A 123 9.78 -1.75 1.33
CA TRP A 123 10.52 -2.66 2.20
C TRP A 123 10.74 -4.06 1.61
N VAL A 124 9.85 -4.47 0.70
CA VAL A 124 9.89 -5.81 0.07
C VAL A 124 10.70 -5.81 -1.22
N SER A 125 10.67 -4.72 -1.99
CA SER A 125 11.39 -4.63 -3.26
C SER A 125 12.89 -4.51 -3.04
N LYS A 126 13.66 -5.32 -3.76
CA LYS A 126 15.13 -5.23 -3.76
C LYS A 126 15.63 -3.91 -4.36
N GLN A 127 14.90 -3.36 -5.34
CA GLN A 127 15.28 -2.11 -6.02
C GLN A 127 15.10 -0.91 -5.09
N TRP A 128 13.96 -0.83 -4.40
CA TRP A 128 13.63 0.32 -3.56
C TRP A 128 14.35 0.33 -2.21
N LYS A 129 14.80 -0.84 -1.74
CA LYS A 129 15.52 -0.97 -0.47
C LYS A 129 16.88 -0.26 -0.47
N GLU A 130 17.47 -0.06 -1.64
CA GLU A 130 18.74 0.69 -1.81
C GLU A 130 18.51 2.19 -2.04
N THR A 131 17.27 2.60 -2.35
CA THR A 131 16.88 3.99 -2.57
C THR A 131 16.58 4.70 -1.25
N ASP A 132 17.00 5.97 -1.13
CA ASP A 132 16.65 6.78 0.02
C ASP A 132 15.13 6.97 0.12
N MET A 133 14.58 6.89 1.33
CA MET A 133 13.13 7.06 1.54
C MET A 133 12.62 8.38 0.98
N ARG A 134 13.42 9.46 1.03
CA ARG A 134 13.02 10.78 0.52
C ARG A 134 12.93 10.82 -0.99
N GLU A 135 13.74 10.03 -1.68
CA GLU A 135 13.64 9.86 -3.12
C GLU A 135 12.38 9.05 -3.46
N TYR A 136 12.13 7.96 -2.73
CA TYR A 136 10.95 7.12 -2.94
C TYR A 136 9.61 7.86 -2.78
N ILE A 137 9.49 8.73 -1.77
CA ILE A 137 8.26 9.50 -1.54
C ILE A 137 8.04 10.61 -2.58
N ARG A 138 9.08 11.04 -3.29
CA ARG A 138 8.95 12.06 -4.35
C ARG A 138 8.18 11.50 -5.54
N ASP A 139 8.34 10.20 -5.78
CA ASP A 139 7.78 9.48 -6.91
C ASP A 139 6.38 8.90 -6.58
N ILE A 140 5.74 9.33 -5.49
CA ILE A 140 4.42 8.85 -5.09
C ILE A 140 3.37 9.15 -6.18
N GLY A 141 2.82 8.07 -6.75
CA GLY A 141 1.79 8.15 -7.80
C GLY A 141 2.34 8.38 -9.21
N ASP A 142 3.67 8.44 -9.38
CA ASP A 142 4.28 8.31 -10.69
C ASP A 142 4.25 6.82 -11.08
N GLU A 143 3.83 6.52 -12.31
CA GLU A 143 3.89 5.15 -12.82
C GLU A 143 5.36 4.73 -12.84
N VAL A 144 5.66 3.53 -12.34
CA VAL A 144 6.94 2.89 -12.62
C VAL A 144 6.89 2.48 -14.09
N THR A 145 7.12 3.43 -14.98
CA THR A 145 7.42 3.18 -16.38
C THR A 145 8.77 2.47 -16.43
N GLU A 146 8.74 1.25 -16.94
CA GLU A 146 9.86 0.41 -17.37
C GLU A 146 10.62 -0.38 -16.29
N VAL A 147 10.28 -1.67 -16.21
CA VAL A 147 11.27 -2.77 -16.35
C VAL A 147 10.75 -3.76 -17.37
#